data_AF-A0A7V3T032-F1
#
_entry.id   AF-A0A7V3T032-F1
#
_cell.length_a   1.000
_cell.length_b   1.000
_cell.length_c   1.000
_cell.angle_alpha   90.00
_cell.angle_beta   90.00
_cell.angle_gamma   90.00
#
_symmetry.space_group_name_H-M   'P 1'
#
loop_
_entity.id
_entity.type
_entity.pdbx_description
1 polymer ?
#
loop_
_entity_poly.entity_id
_entity_poly.type
_entity_poly.pdbx_seq_one_letter_code
_entity_poly.pdbx_strand_id
1 'polypeptide(L)'
;MGIIYNQKDRIFHLQANETSYVIQVYGNNHVAHLYWGRKIKSSNLSHMFQIIGRGFVPSPDMNDPAFSLDTLPQEYPGFGSSDFRAPAYQIQLDNGSTISDLRYKSHRIFKGKPKL
;
A
#
# COMPACT_ATOMS: atom_id res chain seq x y z
N MET A 1 2.93 -6.87 -21.37
CA MET A 1 2.78 -6.30 -20.01
C MET A 1 1.33 -6.45 -19.61
N GLY A 2 1.06 -7.10 -18.48
CA GLY A 2 -0.29 -7.32 -17.97
C GLY A 2 -0.46 -6.64 -16.62
N ILE A 3 -1.56 -5.92 -16.44
CA ILE A 3 -1.97 -5.40 -15.13
C ILE A 3 -3.26 -6.14 -14.78
N ILE A 4 -3.24 -6.90 -13.69
CA ILE A 4 -4.36 -7.72 -13.25
C ILE A 4 -4.77 -7.22 -11.87
N TYR A 5 -6.07 -7.03 -11.66
CA TYR A 5 -6.63 -6.74 -10.35
C TYR A 5 -7.49 -7.91 -9.87
N ASN A 6 -7.10 -8.54 -8.78
CA ASN A 6 -7.90 -9.53 -8.07
C ASN A 6 -8.83 -8.78 -7.10
N GLN A 7 -10.13 -8.79 -7.40
CA GLN A 7 -11.14 -8.10 -6.60
C GLN A 7 -11.32 -8.71 -5.20
N LYS A 8 -11.18 -10.04 -5.08
CA LYS A 8 -11.42 -10.77 -3.83
C LYS A 8 -10.39 -10.37 -2.76
N ASP A 9 -9.11 -10.38 -3.15
CA ASP A 9 -8.00 -10.08 -2.23
C ASP A 9 -7.57 -8.61 -2.31
N ARG A 10 -8.16 -7.84 -3.24
CA ARG A 10 -7.84 -6.44 -3.56
C ARG A 10 -6.37 -6.23 -3.91
N ILE A 11 -5.81 -7.16 -4.67
CA ILE A 11 -4.40 -7.20 -5.08
C ILE A 11 -4.26 -6.75 -6.54
N PHE A 12 -3.32 -5.86 -6.80
CA PHE A 12 -2.86 -5.53 -8.14
C PHE A 12 -1.55 -6.25 -8.41
N HIS A 13 -1.51 -6.95 -9.53
CA HIS A 13 -0.32 -7.63 -10.03
C HIS A 13 0.07 -7.03 -11.38
N LEU A 14 1.16 -6.27 -11.38
CA LEU A 14 1.77 -5.71 -12.57
C LEU A 14 2.88 -6.65 -13.03
N GLN A 15 2.71 -7.23 -14.21
CA GLN A 15 3.68 -8.13 -14.83
C GLN A 15 4.29 -7.44 -16.05
N ALA A 16 5.57 -7.08 -15.92
CA ALA A 16 6.40 -6.74 -17.07
C ALA A 16 7.02 -8.03 -17.66
N ASN A 17 8.14 -7.92 -18.38
CA ASN A 17 8.79 -9.06 -19.04
C ASN A 17 9.11 -10.17 -18.04
N GLU A 18 10.14 -9.95 -17.22
CA GLU A 18 10.66 -10.90 -16.23
C GLU A 18 10.48 -10.42 -14.79
N THR A 19 9.67 -9.39 -14.58
CA THR A 19 9.43 -8.80 -13.26
C THR A 19 7.95 -8.77 -12.88
N SER A 20 7.72 -8.84 -11.58
CA SER A 20 6.42 -8.64 -10.95
C SER A 20 6.51 -7.52 -9.94
N TYR A 21 5.50 -6.67 -9.94
CA TYR A 21 5.26 -5.65 -8.94
C TYR A 21 3.86 -5.89 -8.38
N VAL A 22 3.75 -6.06 -7.07
CA VAL A 22 2.51 -6.49 -6.40
C VAL A 22 2.20 -5.51 -5.29
N ILE A 23 0.97 -4.99 -5.33
CA ILE A 23 0.45 -4.08 -4.32
C ILE A 23 -0.94 -4.53 -3.90
N GLN A 24 -1.33 -4.21 -2.66
CA GLN A 24 -2.61 -4.62 -2.11
C GLN A 24 -3.29 -3.47 -1.40
N VAL A 25 -4.61 -3.36 -1.57
CA VAL A 25 -5.41 -2.52 -0.68
C VAL A 25 -5.72 -3.32 0.57
N TYR A 26 -5.20 -2.86 1.71
CA TYR A 26 -5.19 -3.61 2.95
C TYR A 26 -5.81 -2.82 4.11
N GLY A 27 -6.37 -3.54 5.09
CA GLY A 27 -6.94 -3.00 6.31
C GLY A 27 -7.95 -1.89 6.00
N ASN A 28 -7.74 -0.73 6.62
CA ASN A 28 -8.59 0.46 6.46
C ASN A 28 -8.37 1.20 5.12
N ASN A 29 -8.22 0.49 4.01
CA ASN A 29 -7.96 1.03 2.66
C ASN A 29 -6.59 1.71 2.49
N HIS A 30 -5.58 1.30 3.24
CA HIS A 30 -4.19 1.68 2.94
C HIS A 30 -3.65 0.84 1.78
N VAL A 31 -2.65 1.36 1.07
CA VAL A 31 -2.04 0.65 -0.06
C VAL A 31 -0.68 0.10 0.36
N ALA A 32 -0.62 -1.21 0.51
CA ALA A 32 0.56 -1.94 0.91
C ALA A 32 1.40 -2.38 -0.30
N HIS A 33 2.71 -2.20 -0.19
CA HIS A 33 3.68 -2.80 -1.09
C HIS A 33 3.90 -4.27 -0.69
N LEU A 34 3.63 -5.21 -1.58
CA LEU A 34 3.82 -6.64 -1.27
C LEU A 34 5.12 -7.18 -1.82
N TYR A 35 5.47 -6.80 -3.06
CA TYR A 35 6.61 -7.40 -3.75
C TYR A 35 7.06 -6.56 -4.94
N TRP A 36 8.38 -6.51 -5.14
CA TRP A 36 8.99 -6.17 -6.41
C TRP A 36 10.20 -7.05 -6.67
N GLY A 37 10.24 -7.69 -7.85
CA GLY A 37 11.36 -8.54 -8.21
C GLY A 37 11.03 -9.48 -9.37
N ARG A 38 11.64 -10.67 -9.33
CA ARG A 38 11.47 -11.72 -10.34
C ARG A 38 10.01 -12.07 -10.55
N LYS A 39 9.65 -12.37 -11.81
CA LYS A 39 8.28 -12.73 -12.17
C LYS A 39 7.73 -13.87 -11.33
N ILE A 40 6.57 -13.63 -10.73
CA ILE A 40 5.83 -14.60 -9.95
C ILE A 40 4.75 -15.20 -10.84
N LYS A 41 4.72 -16.54 -10.91
CA LYS A 41 3.72 -17.31 -11.67
C LYS A 41 2.50 -17.69 -10.83
N SER A 42 2.56 -17.54 -9.50
CA SER A 42 1.45 -17.84 -8.60
C SER A 42 0.28 -16.90 -8.83
N SER A 43 -0.94 -17.44 -8.77
CA SER A 43 -2.18 -16.68 -8.73
C SER A 43 -2.56 -16.24 -7.32
N ASN A 44 -2.08 -16.95 -6.30
CA ASN A 44 -2.31 -16.61 -4.90
C ASN A 44 -1.13 -15.79 -4.37
N LEU A 45 -1.39 -14.51 -4.10
CA LEU A 45 -0.45 -13.52 -3.59
C LEU A 45 -0.88 -12.97 -2.21
N SER A 46 -1.94 -13.52 -1.60
CA SER A 46 -2.54 -12.96 -0.38
C SER A 46 -1.69 -13.16 0.88
N HIS A 47 -0.72 -14.08 0.85
CA HIS A 47 0.13 -14.43 1.99
C HIS A 47 1.55 -13.85 1.89
N MET A 48 1.75 -12.77 1.13
CA MET A 48 3.09 -12.21 0.89
C MET A 48 3.67 -11.42 2.07
N PHE A 49 2.85 -11.02 3.04
CA PHE A 49 3.33 -10.39 4.26
C PHE A 49 2.51 -10.84 5.47
N GLN A 50 3.08 -10.66 6.64
CA GLN A 50 2.43 -10.92 7.92
C GLN A 50 2.48 -9.65 8.76
N ILE A 51 1.36 -9.32 9.38
CA ILE A 51 1.30 -8.30 10.41
C ILE A 51 1.64 -8.96 11.74
N ILE A 52 2.64 -8.41 12.40
CA ILE A 52 3.10 -8.87 13.70
C ILE A 52 3.06 -7.65 14.61
N GLY A 53 2.34 -7.77 15.73
CA GLY A 53 2.31 -6.72 16.74
C GLY A 53 3.72 -6.47 17.27
N ARG A 54 4.12 -5.20 17.30
CA ARG A 54 5.41 -4.76 17.82
C ARG A 54 5.20 -3.75 18.95
N GLY A 55 6.05 -3.78 19.97
CA GLY A 55 6.01 -2.79 21.05
C GLY A 55 6.31 -1.38 20.51
N PHE A 56 5.68 -0.36 21.11
CA PHE A 56 5.85 1.06 20.76
C PHE A 56 5.45 1.44 19.33
N VAL A 57 4.68 0.60 18.66
CA VAL A 57 4.16 0.84 17.32
C VAL A 57 2.66 1.12 17.44
N PRO A 58 2.20 2.37 17.27
CA PRO A 58 0.79 2.70 17.44
C PRO A 58 -0.04 2.13 16.30
N SER A 59 -1.21 1.58 16.64
CA SER A 59 -2.20 1.20 15.63
C SER A 59 -3.16 2.36 15.35
N PRO A 60 -3.39 2.71 14.07
CA PRO A 60 -4.46 3.62 13.70
C PRO A 60 -5.85 2.94 13.74
N ASP A 61 -5.92 1.63 13.97
CA ASP A 61 -7.16 0.86 14.10
C ASP A 61 -7.34 0.35 15.53
N MET A 62 -8.39 0.83 16.21
CA MET A 62 -8.70 0.39 17.57
C MET A 62 -9.06 -1.10 17.67
N ASN A 63 -9.52 -1.70 16.58
CA ASN A 63 -9.93 -3.12 16.55
C ASN A 63 -8.78 -4.06 16.13
N ASP A 64 -7.68 -3.52 15.59
CA ASP A 64 -6.50 -4.30 15.22
C ASP A 64 -5.23 -3.64 15.78
N PRO A 65 -4.87 -3.97 17.04
CA PRO A 65 -3.66 -3.44 17.68
C PRO A 65 -2.36 -3.87 17.01
N ALA A 66 -2.38 -4.92 16.16
CA ALA A 66 -1.20 -5.38 15.45
C ALA A 66 -0.96 -4.58 14.16
N PHE A 67 -2.02 -4.01 13.57
CA PHE A 67 -1.94 -3.17 12.38
C PHE A 67 -1.24 -1.85 12.69
N SER A 68 -0.19 -1.50 11.96
CA SER A 68 0.40 -0.16 12.07
C SER A 68 1.06 0.25 10.77
N LEU A 69 0.98 1.56 10.49
CA LEU A 69 1.62 2.14 9.31
C LEU A 69 3.13 2.21 9.44
N ASP A 70 3.68 2.18 10.65
CA ASP A 70 5.13 2.14 10.89
C ASP A 70 5.77 0.82 10.39
N THR A 71 5.03 -0.28 10.46
CA THR A 71 5.50 -1.62 10.05
C THR A 71 4.97 -2.05 8.70
N LEU A 72 3.82 -1.53 8.27
CA LEU A 72 3.27 -1.80 6.94
C LEU A 72 4.20 -1.24 5.86
N PRO A 73 4.65 -2.05 4.88
CA PRO A 73 5.32 -1.53 3.70
C PRO A 73 4.28 -0.78 2.86
N GLN A 74 4.45 0.52 2.66
CA GLN A 74 3.47 1.36 1.99
C GLN A 74 3.95 1.77 0.60
N GLU A 75 3.02 1.95 -0.33
CA GLU A 75 3.32 2.45 -1.69
C GLU A 75 3.65 3.95 -1.71
N TYR A 76 2.97 4.74 -0.88
CA TYR A 76 3.13 6.20 -0.85
C TYR A 76 2.86 6.73 0.57
N PRO A 77 3.80 6.52 1.51
CA PRO A 77 3.60 6.87 2.92
C PRO A 77 3.52 8.40 3.11
N GLY A 78 2.57 8.83 3.95
CA GLY A 78 2.42 10.23 4.38
C GLY A 78 2.86 10.42 5.83
N PHE A 79 3.02 11.68 6.24
CA PHE A 79 3.36 12.02 7.62
C PHE A 79 2.11 12.16 8.52
N GLY A 80 2.26 11.81 9.80
CA GLY A 80 1.30 12.16 10.85
C GLY A 80 0.24 11.11 11.17
N SER A 81 0.27 9.95 10.51
CA SER A 81 -0.71 8.87 10.70
C SER A 81 -0.04 7.58 11.17
N SER A 82 0.56 7.57 12.36
CA SER A 82 1.24 6.41 13.00
C SER A 82 2.51 5.86 12.34
N ASP A 83 2.91 6.35 11.16
CA ASP A 83 4.19 6.04 10.53
C ASP A 83 5.25 7.09 10.95
N PHE A 84 6.35 6.64 11.56
CA PHE A 84 7.44 7.52 12.00
C PHE A 84 8.65 7.50 11.04
N ARG A 85 8.57 6.75 9.94
CA ARG A 85 9.63 6.68 8.93
C ARG A 85 9.60 7.93 8.04
N ALA A 86 10.57 8.02 7.13
CA ALA A 86 10.62 9.10 6.16
C ALA A 86 9.37 9.04 5.23
N PRO A 87 8.55 10.10 5.16
CA PRO A 87 7.38 10.12 4.30
C PRO A 87 7.76 10.35 2.83
N ALA A 88 6.92 9.90 1.91
CA ALA A 88 7.05 10.20 0.48
C ALA A 88 6.45 11.58 0.12
N TYR A 89 5.52 12.08 0.94
CA TYR A 89 4.91 13.39 0.78
C TYR A 89 4.47 13.99 2.13
N GLN A 90 4.32 15.31 2.17
CA GLN A 90 3.77 16.04 3.30
C GLN A 90 2.95 17.22 2.77
N ILE A 91 1.78 17.46 3.37
CA ILE A 91 0.86 18.54 2.98
C ILE A 91 0.61 19.37 4.22
N GLN A 92 0.68 20.70 4.13
CA GLN A 92 0.19 21.60 5.16
C GLN A 92 -1.20 22.10 4.78
N LEU A 93 -2.16 21.89 5.66
CA LEU A 93 -3.52 22.38 5.51
C LEU A 93 -3.62 23.85 5.92
N ASP A 94 -4.70 24.53 5.53
CA ASP A 94 -4.93 25.94 5.86
C ASP A 94 -4.95 26.23 7.37
N ASN A 95 -5.30 25.24 8.19
CA ASN A 95 -5.27 25.33 9.65
C ASN A 95 -3.88 25.06 10.27
N GLY A 96 -2.85 24.91 9.44
CA GLY A 96 -1.47 24.64 9.85
C GLY A 96 -1.15 23.17 10.13
N SER A 97 -2.14 22.28 10.17
CA SER A 97 -1.92 20.84 10.36
C SER A 97 -1.13 20.24 9.19
N THR A 98 -0.22 19.31 9.49
CA THR A 98 0.51 18.54 8.49
C THR A 98 0.10 17.07 8.41
N ILE A 99 -1.03 16.72 9.01
CA ILE A 99 -1.54 15.34 9.04
C ILE A 99 -2.33 15.08 7.76
N SER A 100 -1.92 14.04 7.02
CA SER A 100 -2.61 13.57 5.83
C SER A 100 -2.70 12.04 5.82
N ASP A 101 -3.88 11.50 5.56
CA ASP A 101 -4.15 10.06 5.61
C ASP A 101 -4.87 9.60 4.34
N LEU A 102 -4.09 9.26 3.32
CA LEU A 102 -4.61 8.83 2.02
C LEU A 102 -5.17 7.42 2.10
N ARG A 103 -6.43 7.28 1.67
CA ARG A 103 -7.13 6.00 1.58
C ARG A 103 -7.47 5.71 0.12
N TYR A 104 -7.30 4.45 -0.28
CA TYR A 104 -7.71 3.97 -1.58
C TYR A 104 -9.20 4.29 -1.83
N LYS A 105 -9.50 4.86 -3.00
CA LYS A 105 -10.88 5.18 -3.44
C LYS A 105 -11.30 4.34 -4.64
N SER A 106 -10.54 4.40 -5.73
CA SER A 106 -10.83 3.69 -6.97
C SER A 106 -9.56 3.49 -7.80
N HIS A 107 -9.66 2.71 -8.87
CA HIS A 107 -8.59 2.56 -9.86
C HIS A 107 -9.18 2.47 -11.27
N ARG A 108 -8.32 2.65 -12.27
CA ARG A 108 -8.61 2.35 -13.68
C ARG A 108 -7.40 1.67 -14.31
N ILE A 109 -7.65 0.65 -15.13
CA ILE A 109 -6.63 -0.03 -15.92
C ILE A 109 -6.96 0.22 -17.39
N PHE A 110 -6.00 0.74 -18.15
CA PHE A 110 -6.18 1.11 -19.55
C PHE A 110 -4.95 0.76 -20.38
N LYS A 111 -5.11 0.68 -21.70
CA LYS A 111 -4.01 0.40 -22.64
C LYS A 111 -3.25 1.68 -22.97
N GLY A 112 -1.93 1.54 -23.18
CA GLY A 112 -1.05 2.65 -23.54
C GLY A 112 -0.44 3.34 -22.33
N LYS A 113 0.20 4.49 -22.59
CA LYS A 113 0.88 5.31 -21.58
C LYS A 113 0.44 6.77 -21.76
N PRO A 114 -0.14 7.43 -20.74
CA PRO A 114 -0.55 8.82 -20.86
C PRO A 114 0.67 9.74 -20.97
N LYS A 115 0.47 10.93 -21.56
CA LYS A 115 1.42 12.04 -21.42
C LYS A 115 1.33 12.61 -20.00
N LEU A 116 2.40 13.25 -19.54
CA LEU A 116 2.46 13.95 -18.26
C LEU A 116 2.02 15.41 -18.43
#